data_AF-A0A1Y3YRF3-F1
#
_entry.id   AF-A0A1Y3YRF3-F1
#
_cell.length_a   1.000
_cell.length_b   1.000
_cell.length_c   1.000
_cell.angle_alpha   90.00
_cell.angle_beta   90.00
_cell.angle_gamma   90.00
#
_symmetry.space_group_name_H-M   'P 1'
#
loop_
_entity.id
_entity.type
_entity.pdbx_description
1 polymer ?
#
loop_
_entity_poly.entity_id
_entity_poly.type
_entity_poly.pdbx_seq_one_letter_code
_entity_poly.pdbx_strand_id
1 'polypeptide(L)'
;MKRFSELGIEIDADRHIFPVPQVSITDILNCEIEILDFESGVKTQHGSDRYVVKIKHEGTECKFFTNSTPIKEALSKISKKDFPFITTIRVKKLGVGNSKMYYFT
;
A
#
# COMPACT_ATOMS: atom_id res chain seq x y z
N MET A 1 36.52 13.10 -5.92
CA MET A 1 35.07 13.27 -5.71
C MET A 1 34.77 12.98 -4.25
N LYS A 2 33.91 13.76 -3.59
CA LYS A 2 33.45 13.45 -2.24
C LYS A 2 32.37 12.37 -2.29
N ARG A 3 32.35 11.46 -1.32
CA ARG A 3 31.26 10.48 -1.18
C ARG A 3 30.03 11.16 -0.60
N PHE A 4 28.82 10.70 -0.96
CA PHE A 4 27.58 11.25 -0.42
C PHE A 4 27.54 11.21 1.12
N SER A 5 28.09 10.14 1.71
CA SER A 5 28.25 10.00 3.16
C SER A 5 29.12 11.07 3.81
N GLU A 6 29.99 11.74 3.05
CA GLU A 6 30.88 12.81 3.53
C GLU A 6 30.21 14.20 3.45
N LEU A 7 28.98 14.27 2.93
CA LEU A 7 28.25 15.54 2.78
C LEU A 7 27.47 15.94 4.04
N GLY A 8 27.40 15.08 5.06
CA GLY A 8 26.68 15.39 6.31
C GLY A 8 25.18 15.60 6.13
N ILE A 9 24.61 15.08 5.03
CA ILE A 9 23.18 15.20 4.74
C ILE A 9 22.45 14.11 5.52
N GLU A 10 21.67 14.51 6.52
CA GLU A 10 20.72 13.63 7.19
C GLU A 10 19.48 13.46 6.32
N ILE A 11 19.18 12.22 5.96
CA ILE A 11 17.94 11.87 5.27
C ILE A 11 16.89 11.61 6.33
N ASP A 12 15.80 12.38 6.26
CA ASP A 12 14.64 12.26 7.13
C ASP A 12 14.05 10.83 7.05
N ALA A 13 14.30 10.01 8.09
CA ALA A 13 13.99 8.58 8.10
C ALA A 13 12.47 8.31 8.10
N ASP A 14 11.68 9.27 8.56
CA ASP A 14 10.22 9.18 8.72
C ASP A 14 9.45 9.04 7.39
N ARG A 15 10.12 9.20 6.24
CA ARG A 15 9.48 9.07 4.91
C ARG A 15 9.52 7.66 4.33
N HIS A 16 10.24 6.72 4.93
CA HIS A 16 10.43 5.37 4.36
C HIS A 16 9.39 4.38 4.88
N ILE A 17 8.11 4.70 4.70
CA ILE A 17 7.01 3.78 5.02
C ILE A 17 7.16 2.53 4.18
N PHE A 18 7.59 1.44 4.82
CA PHE A 18 8.06 0.18 4.23
C PHE A 18 9.14 0.37 3.14
N PRO A 19 10.42 0.04 3.40
CA PRO A 19 11.51 0.21 2.43
C PRO A 19 11.51 -0.87 1.34
N VAL A 20 10.37 -1.03 0.64
CA VAL A 20 10.13 -1.97 -0.44
C VAL A 20 9.63 -1.24 -1.70
N PRO A 21 9.79 -1.83 -2.90
CA PRO A 21 9.30 -1.25 -4.15
C PRO A 21 7.80 -0.97 -4.12
N GLN A 22 7.38 0.12 -4.78
CA GLN A 22 5.97 0.43 -4.96
C GLN A 22 5.41 -0.29 -6.20
N VAL A 23 4.22 -0.87 -6.09
CA VAL A 23 3.44 -1.45 -7.19
C VAL A 23 2.12 -0.69 -7.37
N SER A 24 1.58 -0.63 -8.59
CA SER A 24 0.25 -0.09 -8.83
C SER A 24 -0.81 -1.09 -8.36
N ILE A 25 -1.90 -0.61 -7.78
CA ILE A 25 -3.03 -1.49 -7.43
C ILE A 25 -3.60 -2.21 -8.67
N THR A 26 -3.45 -1.63 -9.86
CA THR A 26 -3.89 -2.24 -11.13
C THR A 26 -3.05 -3.45 -11.52
N ASP A 27 -1.75 -3.46 -11.20
CA ASP A 27 -0.82 -4.53 -11.58
C ASP A 27 -1.05 -5.80 -10.75
N ILE A 28 -1.70 -5.66 -9.60
CA ILE A 28 -2.02 -6.76 -8.66
C ILE A 28 -3.53 -7.05 -8.60
N LEU A 29 -4.31 -6.55 -9.57
CA LEU A 29 -5.74 -6.85 -9.66
C LEU A 29 -5.98 -8.31 -10.05
N ASN A 30 -6.93 -8.95 -9.36
CA ASN A 30 -7.29 -10.35 -9.58
C ASN A 30 -6.14 -11.35 -9.37
N CYS A 31 -5.05 -10.92 -8.72
CA CYS A 31 -3.98 -11.78 -8.25
C CYS A 31 -4.18 -12.09 -6.78
N GLU A 32 -3.82 -13.31 -6.39
CA GLU A 32 -3.69 -13.67 -4.99
C GLU A 32 -2.43 -12.97 -4.42
N ILE A 33 -2.61 -12.22 -3.34
CA ILE A 33 -1.54 -11.49 -2.65
C ILE A 33 -1.58 -11.81 -1.17
N GLU A 34 -0.41 -11.81 -0.53
CA GLU A 34 -0.29 -11.92 0.92
C GLU A 34 -0.14 -10.51 1.50
N ILE A 35 -1.06 -10.09 2.35
CA ILE A 35 -0.98 -8.83 3.08
C ILE A 35 -0.09 -9.04 4.31
N LEU A 36 1.01 -8.29 4.38
CA LEU A 36 2.01 -8.42 5.44
C LEU A 36 1.79 -7.41 6.56
N ASP A 37 1.52 -6.15 6.20
CA ASP A 37 1.27 -5.06 7.15
C ASP A 37 0.62 -3.86 6.46
N PHE A 38 0.19 -2.85 7.22
CA PHE A 38 -0.24 -1.57 6.68
C PHE A 38 0.04 -0.41 7.64
N GLU A 39 0.26 0.76 7.05
CA GLU A 39 0.31 2.05 7.73
C GLU A 39 -0.85 2.94 7.31
N SER A 40 -1.40 3.67 8.28
CA SER A 40 -2.54 4.58 8.10
C SER A 40 -2.11 6.04 8.21
N GLY A 41 -2.98 7.00 7.82
CA GLY A 41 -2.68 8.43 8.02
C GLY A 41 -1.58 9.00 7.11
N VAL A 42 -1.16 8.28 6.08
CA VAL A 42 0.00 8.65 5.26
C VAL A 42 -0.33 9.84 4.37
N LYS A 43 0.44 10.93 4.53
CA LYS A 43 0.39 12.10 3.66
C LYS A 43 1.23 11.88 2.42
N THR A 44 0.62 12.04 1.25
CA THR A 44 1.28 11.94 -0.06
C THR A 44 1.00 13.18 -0.90
N GLN A 45 1.71 13.33 -2.02
CA GLN A 45 1.39 14.35 -3.01
C GLN A 45 -0.03 14.23 -3.60
N HIS A 46 -0.64 13.04 -3.52
CA HIS A 46 -1.98 12.75 -4.04
C HIS A 46 -3.08 12.84 -2.98
N GLY A 47 -2.77 13.38 -1.79
CA GLY A 47 -3.71 13.55 -0.69
C GLY A 47 -3.20 13.03 0.64
N SER A 48 -3.92 13.40 1.70
CA SER A 48 -3.71 12.96 3.08
C SER A 48 -4.50 11.70 3.42
N ASP A 49 -4.20 11.09 4.57
CA ASP A 49 -4.92 9.94 5.13
C ASP A 49 -5.02 8.73 4.16
N ARG A 50 -3.97 8.53 3.36
CA ARG A 50 -3.84 7.33 2.55
C ARG A 50 -3.31 6.20 3.39
N TYR A 51 -3.65 4.98 2.98
CA TYR A 51 -3.05 3.79 3.56
C TYR A 51 -1.93 3.31 2.65
N VAL A 52 -0.85 2.81 3.25
CA VAL A 52 0.22 2.09 2.56
C VAL A 52 0.16 0.66 3.03
N VAL A 53 -0.01 -0.27 2.10
CA VAL A 53 -0.16 -1.68 2.41
C VAL A 53 1.08 -2.41 1.91
N LYS A 54 1.78 -3.09 2.81
CA LYS A 54 2.91 -3.96 2.49
C LYS A 54 2.36 -5.34 2.14
N ILE A 55 2.78 -5.87 1.00
CA ILE A 55 2.33 -7.15 0.48
C ILE A 55 3.51 -8.01 0.01
N LYS A 56 3.26 -9.31 -0.15
CA LYS A 56 4.08 -10.19 -0.96
C LYS A 56 3.29 -10.61 -2.20
N HIS A 57 3.86 -10.39 -3.38
CA HIS A 57 3.31 -10.77 -4.66
C HIS A 57 4.41 -11.45 -5.48
N GLU A 58 4.15 -12.66 -5.99
CA GLU A 58 5.12 -13.45 -6.77
C GLU A 58 6.49 -13.59 -6.06
N GLY A 59 6.46 -13.82 -4.74
CA GLY A 59 7.67 -14.00 -3.93
C GLY A 59 8.39 -12.69 -3.55
N THR A 60 7.97 -11.55 -4.08
CA THR A 60 8.62 -10.25 -3.83
C THR A 60 7.79 -9.39 -2.89
N GLU A 61 8.42 -8.83 -1.86
CA GLU A 61 7.79 -7.82 -1.02
C GLU A 61 7.67 -6.48 -1.77
N CYS A 62 6.48 -5.93 -1.81
CA CYS A 62 6.22 -4.61 -2.39
C CYS A 62 5.15 -3.89 -1.57
N LYS A 63 4.84 -2.65 -1.95
CA LYS A 63 3.79 -1.85 -1.31
C LYS A 63 2.91 -1.16 -2.32
N PHE A 64 1.65 -0.95 -1.99
CA PHE A 64 0.77 -0.09 -2.76
C PHE A 64 0.11 0.96 -1.87
N PHE A 65 -0.20 2.11 -2.46
CA PHE A 65 -0.93 3.20 -1.80
C PHE A 65 -2.39 3.13 -2.18
N THR A 66 -3.28 3.11 -1.19
CA THR A 66 -4.72 3.10 -1.41
C THR A 66 -5.42 4.23 -0.67
N ASN A 67 -6.48 4.74 -1.29
CA ASN A 67 -7.48 5.57 -0.63
C ASN A 67 -8.88 4.95 -0.79
N SER A 68 -8.94 3.64 -1.04
CA SER A 68 -10.21 2.94 -1.21
C SER A 68 -10.86 2.71 0.15
N THR A 69 -12.02 3.33 0.38
CA THR A 69 -12.76 3.21 1.64
C THR A 69 -12.99 1.74 2.06
N PRO A 70 -13.46 0.83 1.17
CA PRO A 70 -13.63 -0.58 1.55
C PRO A 70 -12.35 -1.27 2.03
N ILE A 71 -11.21 -0.97 1.39
CA ILE A 71 -9.91 -1.54 1.82
C ILE A 71 -9.50 -0.96 3.17
N LYS A 72 -9.63 0.35 3.36
CA LYS A 72 -9.30 1.02 4.64
C LYS A 72 -10.14 0.45 5.79
N GLU A 73 -11.45 0.32 5.59
CA GLU A 73 -12.37 -0.24 6.58
C GLU A 73 -12.11 -1.73 6.87
N ALA A 74 -11.71 -2.51 5.88
CA ALA A 74 -11.33 -3.91 6.09
C ALA A 74 -10.07 -3.99 6.97
N LEU A 75 -9.00 -3.27 6.60
CA LEU A 75 -7.73 -3.28 7.33
C LEU A 75 -7.87 -2.78 8.77
N SER A 76 -8.70 -1.76 9.01
CA SER A 76 -8.88 -1.22 10.37
C SER A 76 -9.62 -2.16 11.33
N LYS A 77 -10.31 -3.18 10.80
CA LYS A 77 -11.02 -4.19 11.60
C LYS A 77 -10.19 -5.46 11.87
N ILE A 78 -9.07 -5.64 11.18
CA ILE A 78 -8.21 -6.83 11.32
C ILE A 78 -7.22 -6.59 12.46
N SER A 79 -7.08 -7.56 13.37
CA SER A 79 -6.10 -7.47 14.45
C SER A 79 -4.70 -7.70 13.90
N LYS A 80 -3.68 -6.99 14.42
CA LYS A 80 -2.28 -7.17 13.99
C LYS A 80 -1.77 -8.61 14.13
N LYS A 81 -2.36 -9.42 15.02
CA LYS A 81 -2.03 -10.85 15.19
C LYS A 81 -2.51 -11.74 14.04
N ASP A 82 -3.47 -11.27 13.24
CA ASP A 82 -4.07 -12.02 12.13
C ASP A 82 -3.30 -11.76 10.81
N PHE A 83 -2.19 -11.02 10.87
CA PHE A 83 -1.25 -10.87 9.75
C PHE A 83 -0.13 -11.92 9.85
N PRO A 84 0.36 -12.45 8.71
CA PRO A 84 -0.09 -12.16 7.36
C PRO A 84 -1.38 -12.92 6.97
N PHE A 85 -2.12 -12.41 6.00
CA PHE A 85 -3.29 -13.10 5.43
C PHE A 85 -3.34 -12.97 3.91
N ILE A 86 -3.96 -13.94 3.25
CA ILE A 86 -4.12 -13.97 1.79
C ILE A 86 -5.45 -13.29 1.40
N THR A 87 -5.43 -12.50 0.34
CA THR A 87 -6.63 -11.92 -0.27
C THR A 87 -6.45 -11.70 -1.77
N THR A 88 -7.51 -11.34 -2.46
CA THR A 88 -7.47 -10.81 -3.83
C THR A 88 -8.06 -9.41 -3.88
N ILE A 89 -7.42 -8.49 -4.60
CA ILE A 89 -7.99 -7.17 -4.87
C ILE A 89 -8.88 -7.25 -6.10
N ARG A 90 -10.14 -6.85 -5.94
CA ARG A 90 -11.13 -6.72 -7.01
C ARG A 90 -11.51 -5.26 -7.24
N VAL A 91 -12.04 -4.98 -8.41
CA VAL A 91 -12.53 -3.65 -8.79
C VAL A 91 -13.97 -3.72 -9.29
N LYS A 92 -14.82 -2.82 -8.78
CA LYS A 92 -16.18 -2.61 -9.25
C LYS A 92 -16.31 -1.22 -9.87
N LYS A 93 -16.92 -1.13 -11.06
CA LYS A 93 -17.29 0.16 -11.65
C LYS A 93 -18.53 0.71 -10.93
N LEU A 94 -18.47 1.98 -10.52
CA LEU A 94 -19.58 2.68 -9.87
C LEU A 94 -20.28 3.59 -10.87
N GLY A 95 -21.49 3.21 -11.30
CA GLY A 95 -22.40 4.06 -12.07
C GLY A 95 -21.90 4.48 -13.47
N VAL A 96 -22.35 5.66 -13.91
CA VAL A 96 -21.96 6.28 -15.20
C VAL A 96 -20.65 7.04 -15.01
N GLY A 97 -19.58 6.60 -15.68
CA GLY A 97 -18.26 7.25 -15.65
C GLY A 97 -17.10 6.29 -15.35
N ASN A 98 -15.93 6.85 -15.04
CA ASN A 98 -14.69 6.10 -14.76
C ASN A 98 -14.44 5.84 -13.27
N SER A 99 -15.47 5.95 -12.42
CA SER A 99 -15.34 5.72 -10.98
C SER A 99 -15.13 4.22 -10.69
N LYS A 100 -14.03 3.91 -10.01
CA LYS A 100 -13.61 2.55 -9.65
C LYS A 100 -13.56 2.42 -8.13
N MET A 101 -14.11 1.32 -7.63
CA MET A 101 -14.04 0.95 -6.21
C MET A 101 -13.22 -0.32 -6.08
N TYR A 102 -12.14 -0.26 -5.31
CA TYR A 102 -11.28 -1.41 -5.04
C TYR A 102 -11.64 -2.04 -3.69
N TYR A 103 -11.66 -3.35 -3.60
CA TYR A 103 -12.03 -4.07 -2.38
C TYR A 103 -11.32 -5.42 -2.29
N PHE A 104 -11.16 -5.91 -1.06
CA PHE A 104 -10.66 -7.26 -0.78
C PHE A 104 -11.77 -8.30 -0.91
N THR A 105 -11.41 -9.49 -1.38
CA THR A 105 -12.26 -10.69 -1.41
C THR A 105 -11.52 -11.87 -0.80
#